data_AF-A0A529JZS3-F1
#
_entry.id   AF-A0A529JZS3-F1
#
_cell.length_a   1.000
_cell.length_b   1.000
_cell.length_c   1.000
_cell.angle_alpha   90.00
_cell.angle_beta   90.00
_cell.angle_gamma   90.00
#
_symmetry.space_group_name_H-M   'P 1'
#
loop_
_entity.id
_entity.type
_entity.pdbx_description
1 polymer ?
#
loop_
_entity_poly.entity_id
_entity_poly.type
_entity_poly.pdbx_seq_one_letter_code
_entity_poly.pdbx_strand_id
1 'polypeptide(L)' 'GQLSEFDILTIARHVGLEVEQLKRDMEDRAIENVLERNCALAKELYINVTPALVLGGEVISGVLKIHTLERFIAK' A
#
# COMPACT_ATOMS: atom_id res chain seq x y z
N GLY A 1 -1.93 -10.37 5.08
CA GLY A 1 -1.27 -11.23 6.08
C GLY A 1 -0.45 -10.35 6.99
N GLN A 2 -0.40 -10.65 8.27
CA GLN A 2 0.40 -9.87 9.23
C GLN A 2 1.82 -10.45 9.22
N LEU A 3 2.81 -9.64 8.83
CA LEU A 3 4.24 -9.99 8.91
C LEU A 3 4.79 -9.53 10.25
N SER A 4 5.70 -10.30 10.84
CA SER A 4 6.44 -9.84 12.02
C SER A 4 7.53 -8.84 11.61
N GLU A 5 8.00 -8.03 12.56
CA GLU A 5 9.16 -7.17 12.34
C GLU A 5 10.39 -7.97 11.90
N PHE A 6 10.59 -9.16 12.47
CA PHE A 6 11.67 -10.07 12.07
C PHE A 6 11.59 -10.44 10.59
N ASP A 7 10.39 -10.77 10.08
CA ASP A 7 10.17 -11.08 8.67
C ASP A 7 10.50 -9.87 7.79
N ILE A 8 10.02 -8.69 8.18
CA ILE A 8 10.25 -7.42 7.45
C ILE A 8 11.74 -7.12 7.33
N LEU A 9 12.48 -7.15 8.44
CA LEU A 9 13.92 -6.84 8.45
C LEU A 9 14.74 -7.92 7.71
N THR A 10 14.28 -9.16 7.70
CA THR A 10 14.90 -10.24 6.92
C THR A 10 14.74 -9.99 5.41
N ILE A 11 13.53 -9.62 4.97
CA ILE A 11 13.26 -9.27 3.58
C ILE A 11 14.06 -8.03 3.17
N ALA A 12 14.09 -7.00 4.02
CA ALA A 12 14.84 -5.77 3.76
C ALA A 12 16.32 -6.06 3.45
N ARG A 13 16.97 -6.90 4.26
CA ARG A 13 18.35 -7.33 4.03
C ARG A 13 18.49 -8.12 2.72
N HIS A 14 17.53 -8.98 2.42
CA HIS A 14 17.55 -9.81 1.21
C HIS A 14 17.46 -8.96 -0.07
N VAL A 15 16.69 -7.87 -0.05
CA VAL A 15 16.56 -6.94 -1.18
C VAL A 15 17.65 -5.85 -1.20
N GLY A 16 18.62 -5.90 -0.27
CA GLY A 16 19.79 -5.02 -0.23
C GLY A 16 19.59 -3.67 0.48
N LEU A 17 18.54 -3.51 1.30
CA LEU A 17 18.35 -2.31 2.12
C LEU A 17 19.30 -2.33 3.33
N GLU A 18 19.72 -1.13 3.74
CA GLU A 18 20.42 -0.92 5.02
C GLU A 18 19.38 -0.98 6.15
N VAL A 19 19.51 -1.98 7.03
CA VAL A 19 18.49 -2.35 8.01
C VAL A 19 18.37 -1.30 9.12
N GLU A 20 19.48 -0.70 9.55
CA GLU A 20 19.46 0.28 10.63
C GLU A 20 18.91 1.64 10.16
N GLN A 21 19.11 1.99 8.89
CA GLN A 21 18.42 3.09 8.24
C GLN A 21 16.92 2.80 8.13
N LEU A 22 16.52 1.61 7.66
CA LEU A 22 15.09 1.25 7.56
C LEU A 22 14.37 1.39 8.90
N LYS A 23 14.96 0.93 10.00
CA LYS A 23 14.37 1.07 11.34
C LYS A 23 14.18 2.54 11.73
N ARG A 24 15.17 3.40 11.47
CA ARG A 24 15.07 4.84 11.74
C ARG A 24 13.99 5.50 10.89
N ASP A 25 13.93 5.14 9.61
CA ASP A 25 12.94 5.67 8.69
C ASP A 25 11.52 5.22 9.09
N MET A 26 11.35 4.00 9.61
CA MET A 26 10.06 3.52 10.14
C MET A 26 9.55 4.33 11.36
N GLU A 27 10.44 5.03 12.07
CA GLU A 27 10.09 5.93 13.18
C GLU A 27 9.94 7.40 12.75
N ASP A 28 10.21 7.71 11.47
CA ASP A 28 10.19 9.08 10.96
C ASP A 28 8.77 9.64 10.89
N ARG A 29 8.57 10.82 11.49
CA ARG A 29 7.26 11.49 11.56
C ARG A 29 6.70 11.86 10.18
N ALA A 30 7.54 12.16 9.20
CA ALA A 30 7.08 12.45 7.85
C ALA A 30 6.51 11.19 7.17
N ILE A 31 7.08 10.01 7.44
CA ILE A 31 6.54 8.73 6.96
C ILE A 31 5.21 8.43 7.65
N GLU A 32 5.12 8.58 8.97
CA GLU A 32 3.86 8.40 9.71
C GLU A 32 2.76 9.32 9.16
N ASN A 33 3.07 10.60 8.93
CA ASN A 33 2.11 11.55 8.36
C ASN A 33 1.62 11.14 6.96
N VAL A 34 2.47 10.51 6.13
CA VAL A 34 2.05 9.98 4.82
C VAL A 34 1.11 8.79 4.99
N LEU A 35 1.40 7.87 5.92
CA LEU A 35 0.54 6.73 6.23
C LEU A 35 -0.84 7.17 6.72
N GLU A 36 -0.89 8.12 7.66
CA GLU A 36 -2.13 8.71 8.18
C GLU A 36 -2.96 9.37 7.07
N ARG A 37 -2.32 10.19 6.22
CA ARG A 37 -2.98 10.84 5.08
C ARG A 37 -3.55 9.84 4.08
N ASN A 38 -2.82 8.76 3.77
CA ASN A 38 -3.29 7.72 2.87
C ASN A 38 -4.48 6.95 3.48
N CYS A 39 -4.45 6.68 4.78
CA CYS A 39 -5.55 6.04 5.49
C CYS A 39 -6.80 6.94 5.55
N ALA A 40 -6.63 8.25 5.71
CA ALA A 40 -7.73 9.21 5.64
C ALA A 40 -8.36 9.25 4.24
N LEU A 41 -7.53 9.33 3.18
CA LEU A 41 -8.00 9.29 1.80
C LEU A 41 -8.75 7.98 1.48
N ALA A 42 -8.25 6.84 1.94
CA ALA A 42 -8.94 5.56 1.77
C ALA A 42 -10.35 5.58 2.39
N LYS A 43 -10.52 6.18 3.57
CA LYS A 43 -11.83 6.33 4.22
C LYS A 43 -12.76 7.25 3.42
N GLU A 44 -12.26 8.38 2.92
CA GLU A 44 -13.02 9.30 2.07
C GLU A 44 -13.48 8.66 0.77
N LEU A 45 -12.69 7.76 0.20
CA LEU A 45 -13.00 6.98 -0.99
C LEU A 45 -13.80 5.69 -0.70
N TYR A 46 -14.24 5.47 0.53
CA TYR A 46 -14.95 4.27 0.98
C TYR A 46 -14.18 2.94 0.73
N ILE A 47 -12.85 2.99 0.73
CA ILE A 47 -11.97 1.83 0.59
C ILE A 47 -11.77 1.19 1.97
N ASN A 48 -12.55 0.14 2.24
CA ASN A 48 -12.54 -0.56 3.54
C ASN A 48 -11.80 -1.91 3.53
N VAL A 49 -11.42 -2.39 2.35
CA VAL A 49 -10.74 -3.69 2.17
C VAL A 49 -9.67 -3.57 1.09
N THR A 50 -8.63 -4.42 1.19
CA THR A 50 -7.55 -4.50 0.21
C THR A 50 -7.56 -5.88 -0.48
N PRO A 51 -7.26 -5.97 -1.79
CA PRO A 51 -6.84 -4.88 -2.66
C PRO A 51 -8.01 -3.98 -3.10
N ALA A 52 -7.70 -2.75 -3.50
CA ALA A 52 -8.61 -1.81 -4.15
C ALA A 52 -7.82 -0.98 -5.17
N LEU A 53 -8.48 -0.52 -6.24
CA LEU A 53 -7.91 0.32 -7.29
C LEU A 53 -8.76 1.56 -7.52
N VAL A 54 -8.14 2.67 -7.89
CA VAL A 54 -8.83 3.88 -8.38
C VAL A 54 -8.48 4.04 -9.86
N LEU A 55 -9.48 4.07 -10.74
CA LEU A 55 -9.32 4.25 -12.19
C LEU A 55 -10.18 5.42 -12.65
N GLY A 56 -9.54 6.53 -13.03
CA GLY A 56 -10.26 7.78 -13.30
C GLY A 56 -11.03 8.24 -12.06
N GLY A 57 -12.35 8.35 -12.17
CA GLY A 57 -13.25 8.70 -11.07
C GLY A 57 -13.91 7.50 -10.38
N GLU A 58 -13.57 6.27 -10.76
CA GLU A 58 -14.19 5.06 -10.21
C GLU A 58 -13.27 4.36 -9.19
N VAL A 59 -13.84 3.94 -8.06
CA VAL A 59 -13.18 3.10 -7.05
C VAL A 59 -13.62 1.65 -7.23
N ILE A 60 -12.67 0.76 -7.50
CA ILE A 60 -12.88 -0.68 -7.68
C ILE A 60 -12.35 -1.40 -6.45
N SER A 61 -13.25 -1.96 -5.65
CA SER A 61 -12.90 -2.69 -4.43
C SER A 61 -12.77 -4.19 -4.68
N GLY A 62 -11.76 -4.83 -4.10
CA GLY A 62 -11.49 -6.25 -4.21
C GLY A 62 -10.55 -6.62 -5.36
N VAL A 63 -10.29 -7.93 -5.48
CA VAL A 63 -9.38 -8.49 -6.49
C VAL A 63 -10.00 -8.33 -7.88
N LEU A 64 -9.30 -7.64 -8.77
CA LEU A 64 -9.70 -7.45 -10.17
C LEU A 64 -8.91 -8.38 -11.10
N LYS A 65 -9.60 -9.07 -12.02
CA LYS A 65 -8.94 -9.83 -13.08
C LYS A 65 -8.38 -8.89 -14.16
N ILE A 66 -7.24 -9.25 -14.74
CA ILE A 66 -6.53 -8.41 -15.74
C ILE A 66 -7.42 -7.99 -16.92
N HIS A 67 -8.21 -8.90 -17.48
CA HIS A 67 -9.13 -8.59 -18.58
C HIS A 67 -10.22 -7.59 -18.19
N THR A 68 -10.59 -7.52 -16.91
CA THR A 68 -11.55 -6.53 -16.42
C THR A 68 -10.88 -5.17 -16.30
N LEU A 69 -9.64 -5.13 -15.82
CA LEU A 69 -8.82 -3.91 -15.78
C LEU A 69 -8.64 -3.32 -17.18
N GLU A 70 -8.28 -4.14 -18.17
CA GLU A 70 -8.14 -3.70 -19.57
C GLU A 70 -9.43 -3.06 -20.12
N ARG A 71 -10.60 -3.66 -19.83
CA ARG A 71 -11.89 -3.08 -20.21
C ARG A 71 -12.18 -1.75 -19.52
N PHE A 72 -11.76 -1.55 -18.26
CA PHE A 72 -11.92 -0.27 -17.59
C PHE A 72 -11.03 0.82 -18.19
N ILE A 73 -9.81 0.47 -18.59
CA ILE A 73 -8.87 1.40 -19.23
C ILE A 73 -9.31 1.78 -20.65
N ALA A 74 -9.93 0.85 -21.38
CA ALA A 74 -10.37 1.07 -22.76
C ALA A 74 -11.69 1.85 -22.91
N LYS A 75 -12.35 2.21 -21.80
CA LYS A 75 -13.52 3.10 -21.80
C LYS A 75 -13.09 4.55 -22.05
#